data_AF-A0AA36JRE4-F1
#
_entry.id   AF-A0AA36JRE4-F1
#
_cell.length_a   1.000
_cell.length_b   1.000
_cell.length_c   1.000
_cell.angle_alpha   90.00
_cell.angle_beta   90.00
_cell.angle_gamma   90.00
#
_symmetry.space_group_name_H-M   'P 1'
#
loop_
_entity.id
_entity.type
_entity.pdbx_description
1 polymer ?
#
loop_
_entity_poly.entity_id
_entity_poly.type
_entity_poly.pdbx_seq_one_letter_code
_entity_poly.pdbx_strand_id
1 'polypeptide(L)'
;MEGERSAPGCPICLDSLVGGDVTCPACRTCFHGPCVAKYAMSSAEQGALPLKCPELFCKSVWAEEVFVPLLGDQQPHFEKLLRLQQELSTRKTADAMSPRTQEALRPYGIRACPRCKAMIQKQAGNGQRRSC
;
A
#
# COMPACT_ATOMS: atom_id res chain seq x y z
N MET A 1 -40.16 10.52 18.48
CA MET A 1 -38.90 9.79 18.74
C MET A 1 -37.85 10.46 17.89
N GLU A 2 -37.16 11.44 18.47
CA GLU A 2 -36.09 12.17 17.80
C GLU A 2 -34.90 11.22 17.71
N GLY A 3 -34.53 10.83 16.49
CA GLY A 3 -33.36 10.00 16.28
C GLY A 3 -32.12 10.78 16.68
N GLU A 4 -31.46 10.33 17.75
CA GLU A 4 -30.09 10.73 18.07
C GLU A 4 -29.25 10.51 16.81
N ARG A 5 -28.95 11.59 16.08
CA ARG A 5 -27.92 11.59 15.05
C ARG A 5 -26.60 11.38 15.77
N SER A 6 -26.19 10.13 15.93
CA SER A 6 -24.87 9.79 16.44
C SER A 6 -23.84 10.61 15.66
N ALA A 7 -23.00 11.36 16.38
CA ALA A 7 -21.94 12.13 15.76
C ALA A 7 -21.10 11.19 14.88
N PRO A 8 -20.68 11.61 13.67
CA PRO A 8 -19.82 10.78 12.85
C PRO A 8 -18.55 10.44 13.64
N GLY A 9 -18.28 9.15 13.81
CA GLY A 9 -17.07 8.65 14.45
C GLY A 9 -15.91 8.55 13.45
N CYS A 10 -14.68 8.57 13.96
CA CYS A 10 -13.51 8.26 13.16
C CYS A 10 -13.50 6.75 12.86
N PRO A 11 -13.50 6.30 11.61
CA PRO A 11 -13.55 4.86 11.29
C PRO A 11 -12.25 4.13 11.63
N ILE A 12 -11.17 4.84 11.98
CA ILE A 12 -9.88 4.24 12.38
C ILE A 12 -9.91 3.83 13.85
N CYS A 13 -10.29 4.73 14.77
CA CYS A 13 -10.29 4.46 16.21
C CYS A 13 -11.68 4.19 16.79
N LEU A 14 -12.74 4.43 16.02
CA LEU A 14 -14.15 4.32 16.41
C LEU A 14 -14.61 5.33 17.48
N ASP A 15 -13.77 6.32 17.81
CA ASP A 15 -14.13 7.41 18.72
C ASP A 15 -14.87 8.55 18.02
N SER A 16 -15.59 9.35 18.80
CA SER A 16 -16.29 10.55 18.32
C SER A 16 -15.33 11.60 17.75
N LEU A 17 -15.71 12.22 16.63
CA LEU A 17 -14.97 13.33 16.06
C LEU A 17 -15.36 14.63 16.76
N VAL A 18 -14.47 15.14 17.62
CA VAL A 18 -14.56 16.50 18.14
C VAL A 18 -13.64 17.36 17.28
N GLY A 19 -14.14 17.81 16.12
CA GLY A 19 -13.38 18.63 15.17
C GLY A 19 -12.46 17.81 14.25
N GLY A 20 -13.00 16.86 13.48
CA GLY A 20 -12.21 16.04 12.54
C GLY A 20 -11.31 16.88 11.63
N ASP A 21 -10.00 16.63 11.69
CA ASP A 21 -8.97 17.46 11.04
C ASP A 21 -8.83 17.15 9.54
N VAL A 22 -9.22 15.94 9.13
CA VAL A 22 -8.98 15.44 7.78
C VAL A 22 -10.26 14.87 7.21
N THR A 23 -10.66 15.36 6.04
CA THR A 23 -11.83 14.85 5.32
C THR A 23 -11.39 14.27 3.99
N CYS A 24 -11.82 13.04 3.69
CA CYS A 24 -11.57 12.46 2.38
C CYS A 24 -12.29 13.28 1.29
N PRO A 25 -11.60 13.72 0.23
CA PRO A 25 -12.24 14.51 -0.83
C PRO A 25 -13.26 13.70 -1.65
N ALA A 26 -13.16 12.36 -1.65
CA ALA A 26 -14.02 11.48 -2.43
C ALA A 26 -15.27 11.01 -1.66
N CYS A 27 -15.10 10.35 -0.51
CA CYS A 27 -16.22 9.79 0.25
C CYS A 27 -16.73 10.71 1.37
N ARG A 28 -16.09 11.87 1.59
CA ARG A 28 -16.42 12.84 2.66
C ARG A 28 -16.34 12.29 4.09
N THR A 29 -15.82 11.08 4.28
CA THR A 29 -15.53 10.54 5.62
C THR A 29 -14.49 11.41 6.32
N CYS A 30 -14.72 11.68 7.61
CA CYS A 30 -13.84 12.49 8.44
C CYS A 30 -13.00 11.60 9.36
N PHE A 31 -11.79 12.05 9.66
CA PHE A 31 -10.81 11.32 10.47
C PHE A 31 -10.09 12.29 11.41
N HIS A 32 -9.62 11.79 12.56
CA HIS A 32 -8.67 12.55 13.38
C HIS A 32 -7.31 12.61 12.68
N GLY A 33 -6.64 13.77 12.72
CA GLY A 33 -5.29 13.94 12.18
C GLY A 33 -4.29 12.90 12.72
N PRO A 34 -4.24 12.65 14.05
CA PRO A 34 -3.37 11.63 14.63
C PRO A 34 -3.65 10.21 14.13
N CYS A 35 -4.91 9.86 13.86
CA CYS A 35 -5.27 8.56 13.31
C CYS A 35 -4.77 8.39 11.89
N VAL A 36 -4.91 9.44 11.06
CA VAL A 36 -4.38 9.47 9.70
C VAL A 36 -2.85 9.36 9.71
N ALA A 37 -2.16 10.10 10.59
CA ALA A 37 -0.70 10.04 10.70
C ALA A 37 -0.20 8.62 11.02
N LYS A 38 -0.80 7.96 12.02
CA LYS A 38 -0.47 6.57 12.37
C LYS A 38 -0.77 5.59 11.24
N TYR A 39 -1.91 5.77 10.56
CA TYR A 39 -2.27 4.96 9.41
C TYR A 39 -1.27 5.12 8.25
N ALA A 40 -0.84 6.36 7.97
CA ALA A 40 0.14 6.66 6.93
C ALA A 40 1.50 6.01 7.22
N MET A 41 1.98 6.12 8.46
CA MET A 41 3.22 5.47 8.91
C MET A 41 3.13 3.95 8.77
N SER A 42 2.08 3.33 9.31
CA SER A 42 1.91 1.88 9.22
C SER A 42 1.81 1.39 7.77
N SER A 43 1.14 2.16 6.90
CA SER A 43 1.05 1.85 5.47
C SER A 43 2.43 1.93 4.79
N ALA A 44 3.25 2.92 5.14
CA ALA A 44 4.61 3.04 4.62
C ALA A 44 5.52 1.89 5.08
N GLU A 45 5.43 1.49 6.36
CA GLU A 45 6.17 0.34 6.89
C GLU A 45 5.81 -0.97 6.17
N GLN A 46 4.54 -1.12 5.80
CA GLN A 46 4.03 -2.30 5.10
C GLN A 46 4.29 -2.29 3.58
N GLY A 47 4.88 -1.24 3.01
CA GLY A 47 5.02 -1.15 1.55
C GLY A 47 3.72 -0.79 0.83
N ALA A 48 2.68 -0.34 1.54
CA ALA A 48 1.33 -0.12 1.03
C ALA A 48 1.13 1.34 0.55
N LEU A 49 2.04 1.83 -0.28
CA LEU A 49 1.96 3.15 -0.89
C LEU A 49 1.62 3.02 -2.40
N PRO A 50 0.88 3.99 -2.99
CA PRO A 50 0.43 5.26 -2.42
C PRO A 50 -0.71 5.09 -1.40
N LEU A 51 -0.81 6.03 -0.46
CA LEU A 51 -1.77 5.96 0.63
C LEU A 51 -3.21 6.04 0.10
N LYS A 52 -4.08 5.13 0.53
CA LYS A 52 -5.50 5.12 0.18
C LYS A 52 -6.36 5.63 1.32
N CYS A 53 -7.59 6.02 1.01
CA CYS A 53 -8.56 6.31 2.05
C CYS A 53 -8.73 5.09 2.98
N PRO A 54 -8.71 5.28 4.31
CA PRO A 54 -8.92 4.20 5.27
C PRO A 54 -10.35 3.63 5.24
N GLU A 55 -11.31 4.37 4.66
CA GLU A 55 -12.70 3.92 4.51
C GLU A 55 -12.78 2.71 3.57
N LEU A 56 -13.40 1.62 4.02
CA LEU A 56 -13.34 0.30 3.38
C LEU A 56 -13.88 0.30 1.94
N PHE A 57 -14.89 1.13 1.67
CA PHE A 57 -15.52 1.23 0.36
C PHE A 57 -14.96 2.36 -0.50
N CYS A 58 -14.08 3.21 0.06
CA CYS A 58 -13.47 4.29 -0.68
C CYS A 58 -12.12 3.86 -1.28
N LYS A 59 -11.98 3.99 -2.60
CA LYS A 59 -10.75 3.63 -3.33
C LYS A 59 -9.88 4.84 -3.67
N SER A 60 -10.19 6.02 -3.15
CA SER A 60 -9.43 7.23 -3.47
C SER A 60 -8.01 7.13 -2.93
N VAL A 61 -7.04 7.50 -3.76
CA VAL A 61 -5.65 7.69 -3.35
C VAL A 61 -5.54 9.10 -2.76
N TRP A 62 -4.89 9.22 -1.60
CA TRP A 62 -4.63 10.51 -0.97
C TRP A 62 -3.28 11.05 -1.43
N ALA A 63 -3.28 12.32 -1.79
CA ALA A 63 -2.06 13.04 -2.12
C ALA A 63 -1.26 13.31 -0.84
N GLU A 64 0.06 13.40 -0.96
CA GLU A 64 0.96 13.53 0.19
C GLU A 64 0.67 14.81 1.00
N GLU A 65 0.22 15.87 0.35
CA GLU A 65 -0.12 17.16 0.97
C GLU A 65 -1.27 17.04 1.99
N VAL A 66 -2.10 16.00 1.87
CA VAL A 66 -3.23 15.76 2.78
C VAL A 66 -2.77 15.24 4.14
N PHE A 67 -1.72 14.42 4.17
CA PHE A 67 -1.35 13.67 5.38
C PHE A 67 0.09 13.88 5.86
N VAL A 68 1.02 14.31 4.99
CA VAL A 68 2.41 14.59 5.38
C VAL A 68 2.50 15.66 6.49
N PRO A 69 1.73 16.78 6.44
CA PRO A 69 1.76 17.77 7.52
C PRO A 69 1.34 17.21 8.89
N LEU A 70 0.55 16.12 8.90
CA LEU A 70 0.05 15.48 10.12
C LEU A 70 1.10 14.58 10.79
N LEU A 71 2.18 14.23 10.08
CA LEU A 71 3.23 13.36 10.60
C LEU A 71 4.09 14.05 11.66
N GLY A 72 4.19 15.39 11.62
CA GLY A 72 5.07 16.16 12.50
C GLY A 72 6.50 15.60 12.48
N ASP A 73 7.02 15.26 13.66
CA ASP A 73 8.38 14.73 13.84
C ASP A 73 8.62 13.37 13.16
N GLN A 74 7.57 12.65 12.73
CA GLN A 74 7.70 11.37 12.03
C GLN A 74 7.98 11.52 10.53
N GLN A 75 7.89 12.74 9.98
CA GLN A 75 8.09 12.99 8.55
C GLN A 75 9.45 12.48 8.02
N PRO A 76 10.61 12.70 8.68
CA PRO A 76 11.89 12.17 8.21
C PRO A 76 11.93 10.64 8.13
N HIS A 77 11.20 9.97 9.04
CA HIS A 77 11.12 8.52 9.04
C HIS A 77 10.28 8.01 7.86
N PHE A 78 9.14 8.67 7.59
CA PHE A 78 8.30 8.40 6.42
C PHE A 78 9.06 8.58 5.10
N GLU A 79 9.82 9.68 4.95
CA GLU A 79 10.64 9.93 3.76
C GLU A 79 11.72 8.86 3.55
N LYS A 80 12.33 8.37 4.64
CA LYS A 80 13.27 7.24 4.58
C LYS A 80 12.59 5.98 4.06
N LEU A 81 11.38 5.66 4.54
CA LEU A 81 10.62 4.49 4.06
C LEU A 81 10.25 4.62 2.59
N LEU A 82 9.84 5.80 2.14
CA LEU A 82 9.60 6.09 0.72
C LEU A 82 10.83 5.84 -0.16
N ARG A 83 12.00 6.35 0.26
CA ARG A 83 13.26 6.12 -0.47
C ARG A 83 13.60 4.64 -0.56
N LEU A 84 13.50 3.91 0.56
CA LEU A 84 13.75 2.47 0.57
C LEU A 84 12.81 1.70 -0.36
N GLN A 85 11.52 2.07 -0.41
CA GLN A 85 10.58 1.46 -1.34
C GLN A 85 10.93 1.77 -2.81
N GLN A 86 11.35 3.00 -3.13
CA GLN A 86 11.81 3.36 -4.47
C GLN A 86 13.07 2.58 -4.88
N GLU A 87 14.03 2.42 -3.97
CA GLU A 87 15.22 1.60 -4.20
C GLU A 87 14.86 0.12 -4.44
N LEU A 88 13.92 -0.44 -3.68
CA LEU A 88 13.45 -1.81 -3.88
C LEU A 88 12.68 -1.98 -5.19
N SER A 89 11.89 -0.98 -5.59
CA SER A 89 11.18 -0.96 -6.86
C SER A 89 12.14 -0.91 -8.05
N THR A 90 13.13 -0.01 -7.99
CA THR A 90 14.15 0.13 -9.04
C THR A 90 15.04 -1.11 -9.14
N ARG A 91 15.40 -1.74 -8.01
CA ARG A 91 16.10 -3.04 -8.00
C ARG A 91 15.25 -4.15 -8.62
N LYS A 92 13.95 -4.26 -8.29
CA LYS A 92 13.05 -5.23 -8.96
C LYS A 92 12.99 -5.05 -10.48
N THR A 93 13.15 -3.81 -10.97
CA THR A 93 13.23 -3.55 -12.41
C THR A 93 14.63 -3.77 -12.99
N ALA A 94 15.70 -3.54 -12.23
CA ALA A 94 17.08 -3.75 -12.67
C ALA A 94 17.49 -5.25 -12.66
N ASP A 95 16.98 -6.01 -11.69
CA ASP A 95 17.07 -7.49 -11.63
C ASP A 95 16.01 -8.17 -12.50
N ALA A 96 15.33 -7.44 -13.39
CA ALA A 96 14.70 -8.06 -14.55
C ALA A 96 15.82 -8.67 -15.41
N MET A 97 16.17 -9.92 -15.08
CA MET A 97 17.24 -10.69 -15.69
C MET A 97 17.38 -10.38 -17.18
N SER A 98 18.62 -10.10 -17.59
CA SER A 98 18.93 -9.85 -19.00
C SER A 98 18.30 -10.93 -19.88
N PRO A 99 17.86 -10.62 -21.11
CA PRO A 99 17.31 -11.60 -22.02
C PRO A 99 18.19 -12.85 -22.18
N ARG A 100 19.52 -12.67 -22.10
CA ARG A 100 20.51 -13.76 -22.13
C ARG A 100 20.42 -14.70 -20.93
N THR A 101 20.24 -14.16 -19.74
CA THR A 101 20.09 -14.95 -18.51
C THR A 101 18.76 -15.71 -18.53
N GLN A 102 17.68 -15.11 -19.04
CA GLN A 102 16.40 -15.81 -19.20
C GLN A 102 16.51 -16.96 -20.21
N GLU A 103 17.22 -16.77 -21.30
CA GLU A 103 17.43 -17.80 -22.32
C GLU A 103 18.30 -18.95 -21.81
N ALA A 104 19.34 -18.66 -21.02
CA ALA A 104 20.19 -19.67 -20.38
C ALA A 104 19.44 -20.54 -19.35
N LEU A 105 18.37 -20.02 -18.74
CA LEU A 105 17.59 -20.72 -17.72
C LEU A 105 16.41 -21.55 -18.26
N ARG A 106 16.01 -21.32 -19.53
CA ARG A 106 14.94 -22.09 -20.21
C ARG A 106 15.19 -23.61 -20.22
N PRO A 107 16.40 -24.12 -20.50
CA PRO A 107 16.67 -25.57 -20.50
C PRO A 107 16.42 -26.23 -19.14
N TYR A 108 16.58 -25.47 -18.05
CA TYR A 108 16.35 -25.95 -16.68
C TYR A 108 14.88 -25.85 -16.25
N GLY A 109 13.98 -25.48 -17.18
CA GLY A 109 12.54 -25.35 -16.91
C GLY A 109 12.19 -24.16 -16.02
N ILE A 110 13.10 -23.19 -15.87
CA ILE A 110 12.89 -21.98 -15.07
C ILE A 110 12.44 -20.85 -16.00
N ARG A 111 11.29 -20.24 -15.70
CA ARG A 111 10.70 -19.15 -16.51
C ARG A 111 10.18 -18.02 -15.62
N ALA A 112 10.18 -16.80 -16.15
CA ALA A 112 9.54 -15.66 -15.48
C ALA A 112 8.01 -15.74 -15.63
N CYS A 113 7.29 -15.43 -14.55
CA CYS A 113 5.84 -15.29 -14.56
C CYS A 113 5.45 -14.08 -15.43
N PRO A 114 4.55 -14.22 -16.43
CA PRO A 114 4.15 -13.10 -17.28
C PRO A 114 3.41 -11.99 -16.50
N ARG A 115 2.87 -12.29 -15.31
CA ARG A 115 2.07 -11.36 -14.51
C ARG A 115 2.87 -10.60 -13.46
N CYS A 116 3.80 -11.27 -12.78
CA CYS A 116 4.58 -10.68 -11.67
C CYS A 116 6.10 -10.81 -11.83
N LYS A 117 6.59 -11.40 -12.92
CA LYS A 117 8.01 -11.63 -13.23
C LYS A 117 8.77 -12.52 -12.24
N ALA A 118 8.11 -13.11 -11.25
CA ALA A 118 8.69 -14.10 -10.36
C ALA A 118 9.17 -15.34 -11.13
N MET A 119 10.26 -15.95 -10.70
CA MET A 119 10.82 -17.14 -11.34
C MET A 119 10.08 -18.41 -10.90
N ILE A 120 9.61 -19.17 -11.87
CA ILE A 120 8.89 -20.42 -11.68
C ILE A 120 9.74 -21.54 -12.27
N GLN A 121 10.23 -22.44 -11.43
CA GLN A 121 10.84 -23.69 -11.87
C GLN A 121 9.75 -24.74 -12.05
N LYS A 122 9.63 -25.31 -13.26
CA LYS A 122 8.73 -26.43 -13.50
C LYS A 122 9.27 -27.66 -12.74
N GLN A 123 8.65 -28.02 -11.61
CA GLN A 123 8.96 -29.28 -10.95
C GLN A 123 8.61 -30.43 -11.90
N ALA A 124 9.58 -31.30 -12.17
CA ALA A 124 9.38 -32.54 -12.91
C ALA A 124 8.67 -33.55 -12.00
N GLY A 125 7.35 -33.41 -11.84
CA GLY A 125 6.58 -34.36 -11.04
C GLY A 125 5.16 -33.87 -10.74
N ASN A 126 4.19 -34.56 -11.35
CA ASN A 126 2.75 -34.53 -11.11
C ASN A 126 1.98 -33.20 -11.25
N GLY A 127 0.98 -33.26 -12.12
CA GLY A 127 0.08 -32.15 -12.41
C GLY A 127 -0.82 -31.81 -11.24
N GLN A 128 -0.48 -30.75 -10.52
CA GLN A 128 -1.47 -29.92 -9.84
C GLN A 128 -1.39 -28.52 -10.42
N ARG A 129 -2.43 -28.16 -11.18
CA ARG A 129 -2.68 -26.79 -11.62
C ARG A 129 -2.97 -25.95 -10.38
N ARG A 130 -1.94 -25.33 -9.80
CA ARG A 130 -2.13 -24.17 -8.93
C ARG A 130 -2.19 -22.95 -9.84
N SER A 131 -3.42 -22.56 -10.17
CA SER A 131 -3.72 -21.27 -10.80
C SER A 131 -3.32 -20.14 -9.86
N CYS A 132 -2.47 -19.24 -10.35
CA CYS A 132 -2.37 -17.86 -9.86
C CYS A 132 -3.49 -16.99 -10.43
#